data_AF-A0A9N9TL33-F1
#
_entry.id   AF-A0A9N9TL33-F1
#
_cell.length_a   1.000
_cell.length_b   1.000
_cell.length_c   1.000
_cell.angle_alpha   90.00
_cell.angle_beta   90.00
_cell.angle_gamma   90.00
#
_symmetry.space_group_name_H-M   'P 1'
#
loop_
_entity.id
_entity.type
_entity.pdbx_description
1 polymer ?
#
loop_
_entity_poly.entity_id
_entity_poly.type
_entity_poly.pdbx_seq_one_letter_code
_entity_poly.pdbx_strand_id
1 'polypeptide(L)'
;MSISRFLEGLPSYNANNFTKFHVDNNNRTPLKRPSVYVPTKDYPAEQIIVTEKTSILLKYMQQHWDKKYNLKKRDTSPLSHEPSKKKARLETTSRENSRDYGVLNDY
;
A
#
# COMPACT_ATOMS: atom_id res chain seq x y z
N MET A 1 32.34 0.02 24.43
CA MET A 1 31.99 -1.22 23.70
C MET A 1 32.82 -1.27 22.44
N SER A 2 33.34 -2.44 22.06
CA SER A 2 34.09 -2.60 20.81
C SER A 2 33.13 -2.83 19.64
N ILE A 3 33.56 -2.44 18.43
CA ILE A 3 32.76 -2.61 17.21
C ILE A 3 32.48 -4.09 16.89
N SER A 4 33.39 -5.00 17.27
CA SER A 4 33.20 -6.45 17.12
C SER A 4 31.98 -6.96 17.87
N ARG A 5 31.79 -6.50 19.12
CA ARG A 5 30.65 -6.92 19.95
C ARG A 5 29.32 -6.39 19.44
N PHE A 6 29.34 -5.27 18.72
CA PHE A 6 28.17 -4.71 18.05
C PHE A 6 27.77 -5.51 16.80
N LEU A 7 28.71 -6.19 16.15
CA LEU A 7 28.50 -6.98 14.93
C LEU A 7 28.21 -8.47 15.20
N GLU A 8 28.18 -8.89 16.46
CA GLU A 8 27.81 -10.26 16.85
C GLU A 8 26.29 -10.48 16.68
N GLY A 9 25.89 -11.71 16.34
CA GLY A 9 24.47 -12.12 16.34
C GLY A 9 23.66 -11.68 15.11
N LEU A 10 24.30 -11.43 13.97
CA LEU A 10 23.58 -11.15 12.72
C LEU A 10 22.61 -12.30 12.35
N PRO A 11 21.42 -11.99 11.80
CA PRO A 11 20.44 -13.02 11.44
C PRO A 11 21.00 -14.05 10.47
N SER A 12 20.73 -15.33 10.75
CA SER A 12 21.05 -16.43 9.86
C SER A 12 19.82 -17.30 9.66
N TYR A 13 19.28 -17.29 8.44
CA TYR A 13 18.16 -18.18 8.08
C TYR A 13 18.60 -19.65 8.04
N ASN A 14 19.84 -19.91 7.62
CA ASN A 14 20.46 -21.22 7.64
C ASN A 14 21.98 -21.07 7.74
N ALA A 15 22.55 -21.59 8.82
CA ALA A 15 23.98 -21.51 9.09
C ALA A 15 24.84 -22.13 7.98
N ASN A 16 24.30 -23.08 7.20
CA ASN A 16 25.04 -23.76 6.14
C ASN A 16 25.11 -23.00 4.81
N ASN A 17 24.34 -21.92 4.61
CA ASN A 17 24.20 -21.26 3.30
C ASN A 17 25.54 -20.78 2.71
N PHE A 18 26.50 -20.42 3.55
CA PHE A 18 27.78 -19.85 3.12
C PHE A 18 29.01 -20.61 3.63
N THR A 19 28.84 -21.73 4.36
CA THR A 19 29.97 -22.48 4.94
C THR A 19 30.86 -23.14 3.89
N LYS A 20 30.34 -23.39 2.69
CA LYS A 20 31.05 -24.01 1.56
C LYS A 20 31.29 -23.05 0.40
N PHE A 21 31.03 -21.76 0.59
CA PHE A 21 31.24 -20.78 -0.47
C PHE A 21 32.73 -20.63 -0.77
N HIS A 22 33.12 -20.78 -2.04
CA HIS A 22 34.51 -20.68 -2.48
C HIS A 22 34.60 -19.83 -3.74
N VAL A 23 35.51 -18.85 -3.74
CA VAL A 23 35.65 -17.86 -4.81
C VAL A 23 36.60 -18.34 -5.93
N ASP A 24 37.49 -19.31 -5.66
CA ASP A 24 38.65 -19.59 -6.51
C ASP A 24 38.40 -20.55 -7.69
N ASN A 25 37.15 -20.79 -8.11
CA ASN A 25 36.92 -21.42 -9.41
C ASN A 25 37.03 -20.38 -10.54
N ASN A 26 38.29 -20.04 -10.85
CA ASN A 26 38.81 -19.48 -12.09
C ASN A 26 37.82 -18.66 -12.95
N ASN A 27 38.04 -17.35 -12.96
CA ASN A 27 37.32 -16.31 -13.73
C ASN A 27 37.44 -16.44 -15.28
N ARG A 28 37.21 -17.62 -15.86
CA ARG A 28 37.28 -17.85 -17.31
C ARG A 28 36.25 -18.86 -17.85
N THR A 29 35.01 -18.78 -17.39
CA THR A 29 33.92 -19.52 -18.05
C THR A 29 32.71 -18.63 -18.29
N PRO A 30 32.21 -18.49 -19.55
CA PRO A 30 30.93 -17.85 -19.83
C PRO A 30 29.71 -18.65 -19.30
N LEU A 31 29.95 -19.70 -18.50
CA LEU A 31 28.95 -20.66 -17.99
C LEU A 31 28.14 -20.16 -16.78
N LYS A 32 28.43 -18.97 -16.22
CA LYS A 32 27.73 -18.46 -15.01
C LYS A 32 26.42 -17.71 -15.29
N ARG A 33 25.94 -17.65 -16.53
CA ARG A 33 24.58 -17.13 -16.75
C ARG A 33 23.59 -18.20 -16.29
N PRO A 34 22.66 -17.89 -15.36
CA PRO A 34 21.57 -18.80 -15.06
C PRO A 34 20.90 -19.25 -16.36
N SER A 35 20.58 -20.53 -16.46
CA SER A 35 19.85 -21.06 -17.61
C SER A 35 18.55 -20.29 -17.79
N VAL A 36 18.24 -19.90 -19.03
CA VAL A 36 16.97 -19.23 -19.35
C VAL A 36 15.84 -20.23 -19.18
N TYR A 37 14.80 -19.86 -18.43
CA TYR A 37 13.57 -20.66 -18.34
C TYR A 37 12.82 -20.61 -19.67
N VAL A 38 12.60 -21.78 -20.28
CA VAL A 38 11.80 -21.95 -21.49
C VAL A 38 10.50 -22.66 -21.10
N PRO A 39 9.34 -21.97 -21.04
CA PRO A 39 8.06 -22.61 -20.75
C PRO A 39 7.71 -23.62 -21.84
N THR A 40 7.37 -24.86 -21.46
CA THR A 40 6.95 -25.93 -22.38
C THR A 40 5.47 -26.31 -22.23
N LYS A 41 4.81 -25.78 -21.20
CA LYS A 41 3.41 -26.05 -20.87
C LYS A 41 2.74 -24.74 -20.51
N ASP A 42 1.53 -24.57 -21.00
CA ASP A 42 0.68 -23.43 -20.66
C ASP A 42 -0.13 -23.75 -19.41
N TYR A 43 -0.12 -22.83 -18.45
CA TYR A 43 -0.95 -22.88 -17.26
C TYR A 43 -1.84 -21.63 -17.24
N PRO A 44 -3.17 -21.79 -17.14
CA PRO A 44 -4.06 -20.62 -17.10
C PRO A 44 -3.88 -19.85 -15.79
N ALA A 45 -3.99 -18.52 -15.86
CA ALA A 45 -3.99 -17.68 -14.67
C ALA A 45 -5.31 -17.85 -13.91
N GLU A 46 -5.24 -18.01 -12.58
CA GLU A 46 -6.42 -18.11 -11.72
C GLU A 46 -7.20 -16.80 -11.64
N GLN A 47 -6.49 -15.66 -11.70
CA GLN A 47 -7.07 -14.32 -11.61
C GLN A 47 -6.40 -13.39 -12.61
N ILE A 48 -7.16 -12.40 -13.08
CA ILE A 48 -6.71 -11.38 -14.04
C ILE A 48 -6.82 -10.01 -13.40
N ILE A 49 -5.74 -9.22 -13.49
CA ILE A 49 -5.74 -7.83 -13.04
C ILE A 49 -6.48 -6.99 -14.09
N VAL A 50 -7.57 -6.34 -13.67
CA VAL A 50 -8.39 -5.48 -14.53
C VAL A 50 -8.38 -4.05 -14.00
N THR A 51 -8.18 -3.09 -14.89
CA THR A 51 -8.33 -1.66 -14.58
C THR A 51 -9.78 -1.23 -14.76
N GLU A 52 -10.31 -0.44 -13.81
CA GLU A 52 -11.61 0.19 -13.97
C GLU A 52 -11.62 1.14 -15.18
N LYS A 53 -12.66 1.05 -16.01
CA LYS A 53 -12.80 1.90 -17.22
C LYS A 53 -13.40 3.27 -16.93
N THR A 54 -13.91 3.50 -15.72
CA THR A 54 -14.60 4.74 -15.37
C THR A 54 -13.62 5.89 -15.23
N SER A 55 -13.96 7.04 -15.80
CA SER A 55 -13.21 8.28 -15.57
C SER A 55 -13.15 8.60 -14.08
N ILE A 56 -11.95 8.93 -13.59
CA ILE A 56 -11.72 9.26 -12.18
C ILE A 56 -12.59 10.41 -11.70
N LEU A 57 -12.87 11.38 -12.57
CA LEU A 57 -13.73 12.52 -12.24
C LEU A 57 -15.18 12.08 -12.04
N LEU A 58 -15.70 11.25 -12.95
CA LEU A 58 -17.07 10.73 -12.86
C LEU A 58 -17.24 9.84 -11.63
N LYS A 59 -16.26 8.97 -11.34
CA LYS A 59 -16.23 8.15 -10.13
C LYS A 59 -16.29 9.03 -8.88
N TYR A 60 -15.49 10.09 -8.83
CA TYR A 60 -15.47 11.03 -7.72
C TYR A 60 -16.83 11.75 -7.53
N MET A 61 -17.40 12.29 -8.61
CA MET A 61 -18.69 12.98 -8.56
C MET A 61 -19.82 12.05 -8.08
N GLN A 62 -19.88 10.84 -8.63
CA GLN A 62 -20.86 9.82 -8.25
C GLN A 62 -20.74 9.47 -6.76
N GLN A 63 -19.52 9.19 -6.28
CA GLN A 63 -19.28 8.89 -4.87
C GLN A 63 -19.72 10.03 -3.95
N HIS A 64 -19.45 11.29 -4.33
CA HIS A 64 -19.89 12.45 -3.56
C HIS A 64 -21.41 12.61 -3.54
N TRP A 65 -22.08 12.34 -4.66
CA TRP A 65 -23.54 12.35 -4.74
C TRP A 65 -24.16 11.23 -3.91
N ASP A 66 -23.71 9.99 -4.06
CA ASP A 66 -24.22 8.83 -3.33
C ASP A 66 -24.03 9.01 -1.81
N LYS A 67 -22.90 9.57 -1.39
CA LYS A 67 -22.67 9.89 0.03
C LYS A 67 -23.70 10.90 0.56
N LYS A 68 -23.96 11.99 -0.17
CA LYS A 68 -24.97 13.00 0.21
C LYS A 68 -26.39 12.42 0.22
N TYR A 69 -26.70 11.56 -0.73
CA TYR A 69 -28.02 10.95 -0.85
C TYR A 69 -28.29 9.89 0.23
N ASN A 70 -27.29 9.08 0.57
CA ASN A 70 -27.40 8.11 1.67
C ASN A 70 -27.50 8.78 3.05
N LEU A 71 -26.91 9.97 3.24
CA LEU A 71 -27.14 10.77 4.46
C LEU A 71 -28.62 11.12 4.62
N LYS A 72 -29.29 11.54 3.54
CA LYS A 72 -30.72 11.89 3.58
C LYS A 72 -31.63 10.71 3.93
N LYS A 73 -31.28 9.49 3.49
CA LYS A 73 -32.05 8.27 3.80
C LYS A 73 -31.91 7.81 5.25
N ARG A 74 -30.81 8.16 5.93
CA ARG A 74 -30.62 7.86 7.36
C ARG A 74 -31.44 8.79 8.25
N ASP A 75 -31.66 10.03 7.82
CA ASP A 75 -32.47 11.01 8.57
C ASP A 75 -33.99 10.78 8.38
N THR A 76 -34.42 10.15 7.29
CA THR A 76 -35.83 9.78 7.05
C THR A 76 -36.20 8.43 7.68
N SER A 77 -35.76 8.18 8.91
CA SER A 77 -36.31 7.15 9.80
C SER A 77 -37.32 7.83 10.72
N PRO A 78 -38.64 7.66 10.56
CA PRO A 78 -39.60 8.20 11.50
C PRO A 78 -39.64 7.26 12.70
N LEU A 79 -38.88 7.53 13.75
CA LEU A 79 -39.12 6.85 15.02
C LEU A 79 -38.73 7.72 16.22
N SER A 80 -39.81 8.15 16.87
CA SER A 80 -40.02 8.20 18.31
C SER A 80 -39.19 9.20 19.12
N HIS A 81 -39.93 10.13 19.69
CA HIS A 81 -39.60 10.94 20.84
C HIS A 81 -39.04 10.06 21.98
N GLU A 82 -37.77 10.23 22.36
CA GLU A 82 -37.22 9.78 23.66
C GLU A 82 -35.89 10.55 23.93
N PRO A 83 -35.70 11.16 25.12
CA PRO A 83 -34.64 12.13 25.32
C PRO A 83 -33.28 11.52 25.65
N SER A 84 -32.29 12.01 24.90
CA SER A 84 -30.90 12.32 25.28
C SER A 84 -30.28 11.58 26.48
N LYS A 85 -29.41 10.60 26.21
CA LYS A 85 -28.29 10.25 27.11
C LYS A 85 -26.94 10.59 26.47
N LYS A 86 -26.25 11.50 27.18
CA LYS A 86 -24.95 12.12 26.87
C LYS A 86 -23.90 11.10 26.43
N LYS A 87 -23.18 11.37 25.34
CA LYS A 87 -21.86 10.81 25.05
C LYS A 87 -20.82 11.93 25.14
N ALA A 88 -19.77 11.68 25.92
CA ALA A 88 -18.72 12.66 26.23
C ALA A 88 -17.98 13.11 24.97
N ARG A 89 -17.87 14.44 24.80
CA ARG A 89 -17.09 15.09 23.77
C ARG A 89 -15.63 15.17 24.25
N LEU A 90 -14.73 14.42 23.63
CA LEU A 90 -13.30 14.68 23.73
C LEU A 90 -12.98 15.80 22.73
N GLU A 91 -12.59 16.96 23.25
CA GLU A 91 -12.18 18.13 22.48
C GLU A 91 -10.74 17.98 21.95
N THR A 92 -10.57 18.49 20.72
CA THR A 92 -9.40 19.20 20.17
C THR A 92 -8.03 18.50 20.11
N THR A 93 -7.51 18.32 18.89
CA THR A 93 -6.39 19.13 18.38
C THR A 93 -6.37 19.23 16.84
N SER A 94 -6.25 20.48 16.38
CA SER A 94 -5.63 20.97 15.12
C SER A 94 -6.30 20.64 13.78
N ARG A 95 -7.29 21.49 13.46
CA ARG A 95 -7.70 21.86 12.12
C ARG A 95 -6.81 23.03 11.67
N GLU A 96 -5.70 22.76 10.99
CA GLU A 96 -4.95 23.80 10.27
C GLU A 96 -4.06 23.19 9.18
N ASN A 97 -4.45 23.38 7.94
CA ASN A 97 -3.55 23.58 6.81
C ASN A 97 -4.38 24.15 5.67
N SER A 98 -4.71 25.44 5.84
CA SER A 98 -4.99 26.31 4.72
C SER A 98 -3.68 26.42 3.91
N ARG A 99 -3.67 25.94 2.67
CA ARG A 99 -2.64 26.28 1.70
C ARG A 99 -3.32 26.77 0.43
N ASP A 100 -3.61 28.05 0.53
CA ASP A 100 -3.48 29.08 -0.49
C ASP A 100 -3.26 28.63 -1.93
N TYR A 101 -4.19 28.99 -2.81
CA TYR A 101 -4.07 28.88 -4.25
C TYR A 101 -3.23 30.06 -4.76
N GLY A 102 -1.91 29.84 -4.86
CA GLY A 102 -1.03 30.73 -5.61
C GLY A 102 -1.24 30.57 -7.11
N VAL A 103 -1.95 31.52 -7.71
CA VAL A 103 -1.97 31.77 -9.15
C VAL A 103 -0.56 32.10 -9.62
N LEU A 104 -0.05 31.36 -10.59
CA LEU A 104 1.08 31.78 -11.43
C LEU A 104 0.85 31.19 -12.83
N ASN A 105 0.04 31.91 -13.61
CA ASN A 105 0.28 32.00 -15.04
C ASN A 105 1.41 33.00 -15.21
N ASP A 106 2.49 32.62 -15.87
CA ASP A 106 3.25 33.49 -16.78
C ASP A 106 4.20 32.62 -17.63
N TYR A 107 4.01 32.75 -18.95
CA TYR A 107 4.74 32.20 -20.12
C TYR A 107 4.60 30.72 -20.48
#